data_AF-A0A957IBI0-F1
#
_entry.id   AF-A0A957IBI0-F1
#
_cell.length_a   1.000
_cell.length_b   1.000
_cell.length_c   1.000
_cell.angle_alpha   90.00
_cell.angle_beta   90.00
_cell.angle_gamma   90.00
#
_symmetry.space_group_name_H-M   'P 1'
#
loop_
_entity.id
_entity.type
_entity.pdbx_description
1 polymer ?
#
loop_
_entity_poly.entity_id
_entity_poly.type
_entity_poly.pdbx_seq_one_letter_code
_entity_poly.pdbx_strand_id
1 'polypeptide(L)'
;LLLISATLVVPLFVLEWINRKTLFEDFPFVLFTFMSLHSLFIVLLLAPALRSLRAEKSLRALTFRQWVGLLLGAVLIFAYVDVVIDQLPCFLGVPNCD
;
A
#
# COMPACT_ATOMS: atom_id res chain seq x y z
N LEU A 1 -6.84 6.22 -9.91
CA LEU A 1 -6.25 6.80 -8.68
C LEU A 1 -7.14 6.48 -7.50
N LEU A 2 -8.39 6.97 -7.44
CA LEU A 2 -9.40 6.54 -6.46
C LEU A 2 -9.62 5.01 -6.42
N LEU A 3 -9.69 4.36 -7.59
CA LEU A 3 -9.80 2.90 -7.67
C LEU A 3 -8.56 2.15 -7.18
N ILE A 4 -7.35 2.74 -7.30
CA ILE A 4 -6.09 2.12 -6.90
C ILE A 4 -5.92 2.24 -5.38
N SER A 5 -6.26 3.39 -4.80
CA SER A 5 -6.33 3.57 -3.35
C SER A 5 -7.42 2.68 -2.73
N ALA A 6 -8.56 2.51 -3.39
CA ALA A 6 -9.61 1.62 -2.91
C ALA A 6 -9.18 0.14 -2.93
N THR A 7 -8.51 -0.34 -3.98
CA THR A 7 -8.01 -1.73 -4.01
C THR A 7 -6.90 -2.01 -3.01
N LEU A 8 -6.18 -1.01 -2.52
CA LEU A 8 -5.17 -1.17 -1.46
C LEU A 8 -5.80 -1.17 -0.06
N VAL A 9 -6.83 -0.35 0.16
CA VAL A 9 -7.50 -0.19 1.47
C VAL A 9 -8.55 -1.27 1.73
N VAL A 10 -9.26 -1.73 0.69
CA VAL A 10 -10.35 -2.71 0.83
C VAL A 10 -9.88 -4.07 1.39
N PRO A 11 -8.76 -4.68 0.95
CA PRO A 11 -8.28 -5.93 1.53
C PRO A 11 -7.94 -5.78 3.02
N LEU A 12 -7.38 -4.63 3.41
CA LEU A 12 -7.04 -4.31 4.80
C LEU A 12 -8.30 -4.16 5.66
N PHE A 13 -9.34 -3.49 5.15
CA PHE A 13 -10.62 -3.34 5.83
C PHE A 13 -11.38 -4.66 5.98
N VAL A 14 -11.29 -5.53 4.97
CA VAL A 14 -11.87 -6.88 5.00
C VAL A 14 -11.15 -7.76 6.02
N LEU A 15 -9.82 -7.66 6.11
CA LEU A 15 -9.03 -8.35 7.13
C LEU A 15 -9.39 -7.87 8.55
N GLU A 16 -9.53 -6.56 8.78
CA GLU A 16 -10.00 -6.01 10.06
C GLU A 16 -11.38 -6.56 10.44
N TRP A 17 -12.31 -6.58 9.49
CA TRP A 17 -13.68 -7.03 9.73
C TRP A 17 -13.78 -8.54 10.04
N ILE A 18 -13.00 -9.36 9.33
CA ILE A 18 -12.97 -10.81 9.55
C ILE A 18 -12.27 -11.11 10.88
N ASN A 19 -11.11 -10.49 11.14
CA ASN A 19 -10.31 -10.81 12.31
C ASN A 19 -11.05 -10.44 13.61
N ARG A 20 -11.73 -9.28 13.64
CA ARG A 20 -12.54 -8.82 14.79
C ARG A 20 -13.74 -9.73 15.11
N LYS A 21 -14.20 -10.55 14.17
CA LYS A 21 -15.32 -11.48 14.37
C LYS A 21 -14.90 -12.89 14.74
N THR A 22 -13.67 -13.30 14.42
CA THR A 22 -13.28 -14.72 14.43
C THR A 22 -12.23 -15.05 15.49
N LEU A 23 -11.35 -14.10 15.84
CA LEU A 23 -10.24 -14.33 16.76
C LEU A 23 -10.31 -13.27 17.86
N PHE A 24 -10.46 -13.70 19.12
CA PHE A 24 -10.45 -12.84 20.31
C PHE A 24 -9.05 -12.26 20.63
N GLU A 25 -8.17 -12.15 19.64
CA GLU A 25 -6.84 -11.56 19.78
C GLU A 25 -6.86 -10.08 19.36
N ASP A 26 -6.00 -9.29 20.01
CA ASP A 26 -5.87 -7.87 19.73
C ASP A 26 -5.41 -7.66 18.28
N PHE A 27 -6.28 -7.04 17.48
CA PHE A 27 -5.96 -6.70 16.09
C PHE A 27 -4.67 -5.84 16.03
N PRO A 28 -3.73 -6.12 15.11
CA PRO A 28 -2.45 -5.40 15.05
C PRO A 28 -2.62 -3.99 14.46
N PHE A 29 -3.21 -3.08 15.24
CA PHE A 29 -3.51 -1.69 14.84
C PHE A 29 -2.27 -0.90 14.41
N VAL A 30 -1.12 -1.16 15.03
CA VAL A 30 0.16 -0.50 14.69
C VAL A 30 0.57 -0.87 13.27
N LEU A 31 0.55 -2.17 12.94
CA LEU A 31 0.87 -2.67 11.60
C LEU A 31 -0.12 -2.15 10.57
N PHE A 32 -1.42 -2.21 10.88
CA PHE A 32 -2.47 -1.68 10.01
C PHE A 32 -2.27 -0.19 9.71
N THR A 33 -1.97 0.63 10.72
CA THR A 33 -1.74 2.06 10.55
C THR A 33 -0.49 2.33 9.73
N PHE A 34 0.60 1.57 9.98
CA PHE A 34 1.82 1.65 9.20
C PHE A 34 1.58 1.34 7.72
N MET A 35 0.91 0.23 7.41
CA MET A 35 0.57 -0.16 6.05
C MET A 35 -0.36 0.85 5.37
N SER A 36 -1.34 1.39 6.10
CA SER A 36 -2.22 2.43 5.59
C SER A 36 -1.46 3.70 5.20
N LEU A 37 -0.57 4.18 6.07
CA LEU A 37 0.28 5.34 5.77
C LEU A 37 1.25 5.06 4.61
N HIS A 38 1.84 3.87 4.56
CA HIS A 38 2.73 3.46 3.48
C HIS A 38 2.00 3.50 2.13
N SER A 39 0.79 2.95 2.07
CA SER A 39 -0.05 2.98 0.87
C SER A 39 -0.39 4.43 0.43
N LEU A 40 -0.62 5.33 1.39
CA LEU A 40 -0.85 6.75 1.12
C LEU A 40 0.39 7.40 0.49
N PHE A 41 1.59 7.15 1.02
CA PHE A 41 2.84 7.68 0.46
C PHE A 41 3.08 7.20 -0.98
N ILE A 42 2.83 5.92 -1.26
CA ILE A 42 2.89 5.36 -2.61
C ILE A 42 2.00 6.15 -3.57
N VAL A 43 0.74 6.39 -3.18
CA VAL A 43 -0.21 7.16 -4.00
C VAL A 43 0.26 8.59 -4.21
N LEU A 44 0.73 9.27 -3.17
CA LEU A 44 1.19 10.66 -3.27
C LEU A 44 2.41 10.81 -4.20
N LEU A 45 3.34 9.86 -4.15
CA LEU A 45 4.55 9.88 -4.99
C LEU A 45 4.25 9.54 -6.45
N LEU A 46 3.35 8.59 -6.72
CA LEU A 46 3.02 8.15 -8.08
C LEU A 46 1.97 9.04 -8.76
N ALA A 47 1.05 9.67 -8.01
CA ALA A 47 -0.03 10.47 -8.55
C ALA A 47 0.40 11.54 -9.59
N PRO A 48 1.41 12.39 -9.32
CA PRO A 48 1.81 13.43 -10.27
C PRO A 48 2.44 12.87 -11.54
N ALA A 49 3.22 11.78 -11.42
CA ALA A 49 3.80 11.10 -12.59
C ALA A 49 2.72 10.44 -13.44
N LEU A 50 1.79 9.72 -12.80
CA LEU A 50 0.66 9.07 -13.49
C LEU A 50 -0.28 10.07 -14.17
N ARG A 51 -0.52 11.24 -13.57
CA ARG A 51 -1.32 12.32 -14.18
C ARG A 51 -0.64 12.87 -15.43
N SER A 52 0.65 13.14 -15.37
CA SER A 52 1.43 13.63 -16.52
C SER A 52 1.51 12.60 -17.64
N LEU A 53 1.73 11.33 -17.32
CA LEU A 53 1.71 10.24 -18.31
C LEU A 53 0.35 10.05 -18.97
N ARG A 54 -0.75 10.25 -18.25
CA ARG A 54 -2.09 10.17 -18.83
C ARG A 54 -2.39 11.34 -19.77
N ALA A 55 -1.89 12.53 -19.45
CA ALA A 55 -2.10 13.72 -20.26
C ALA A 55 -1.28 13.70 -21.56
N GLU A 56 0.01 13.40 -21.46
CA GLU A 56 0.94 13.50 -22.59
C GLU A 56 1.24 12.16 -23.28
N LYS A 57 0.85 11.02 -22.68
CA LYS A 57 1.13 9.65 -23.17
C LYS A 57 2.60 9.36 -23.47
N SER A 58 3.53 10.17 -22.97
CA SER A 58 4.96 10.09 -23.25
C SER A 58 5.77 10.09 -21.97
N LEU A 59 6.71 9.14 -21.85
CA LEU A 59 7.65 9.08 -20.73
C LEU A 59 8.67 10.22 -20.74
N ARG A 60 8.93 10.82 -21.91
CA ARG A 60 9.84 11.97 -22.06
C ARG A 60 9.29 13.28 -21.48
N ALA A 61 7.98 13.33 -21.24
CA ALA A 61 7.30 14.47 -20.61
C ALA A 61 7.56 14.57 -19.10
N LEU A 62 8.08 13.50 -18.48
CA LEU A 62 8.30 13.45 -17.05
C LEU A 62 9.46 14.35 -16.65
N THR A 63 9.17 15.30 -15.77
CA THR A 63 10.18 16.11 -15.08
C THR A 63 11.02 15.27 -14.14
N PHE A 64 12.24 15.73 -13.84
CA PHE A 64 13.15 15.07 -12.90
C PHE A 64 12.48 14.73 -11.55
N ARG A 65 11.66 15.65 -11.02
CA ARG A 65 10.89 15.43 -9.77
C ARG A 65 9.92 14.26 -9.88
N GLN A 66 9.25 14.09 -11.02
CA GLN A 66 8.33 12.97 -11.23
C GLN A 66 9.07 11.64 -11.40
N TRP A 67 10.26 11.66 -12.02
CA TRP A 67 11.15 10.49 -12.08
C TRP A 67 11.61 10.05 -10.69
N VAL A 68 12.04 10.98 -9.85
CA VAL A 68 12.39 10.70 -8.45
C VAL A 68 11.19 10.13 -7.69
N GLY A 69 10.00 10.71 -7.87
CA GLY A 69 8.76 10.20 -7.28
C GLY A 69 8.40 8.79 -7.75
N LEU A 70 8.59 8.47 -9.04
CA LEU A 70 8.40 7.13 -9.60
C LEU A 70 9.36 6.11 -9.00
N LEU A 71 10.65 6.44 -8.90
CA LEU A 71 11.66 5.55 -8.33
C LEU A 71 11.39 5.29 -6.84
N LEU A 72 11.14 6.34 -6.06
CA LEU A 72 10.79 6.20 -4.64
C LEU A 72 9.48 5.44 -4.46
N GLY A 73 8.47 5.72 -5.29
CA GLY A 73 7.20 4.99 -5.28
C GLY A 73 7.37 3.50 -5.59
N ALA A 74 8.25 3.15 -6.53
CA ALA A 74 8.55 1.76 -6.87
C ALA A 74 9.24 1.02 -5.70
N VAL A 75 10.20 1.66 -5.04
CA VAL A 75 10.87 1.11 -3.85
C VAL A 75 9.86 0.88 -2.71
N LEU A 76 8.97 1.85 -2.47
CA LEU A 76 7.93 1.71 -1.46
C LEU A 76 6.92 0.62 -1.82
N ILE A 77 6.53 0.47 -3.09
CA ILE A 77 5.68 -0.67 -3.50
C ILE A 77 6.37 -1.99 -3.21
N PHE A 78 7.66 -2.11 -3.53
CA PHE A 78 8.41 -3.33 -3.27
C PHE A 78 8.44 -3.66 -1.77
N ALA A 79 8.81 -2.67 -0.93
CA ALA A 79 8.81 -2.83 0.52
C ALA A 79 7.41 -3.14 1.07
N TYR A 80 6.37 -2.52 0.55
CA TYR A 80 4.99 -2.78 0.94
C TYR A 80 4.58 -4.23 0.65
N VAL A 81 4.88 -4.73 -0.55
CA VAL A 81 4.57 -6.11 -0.93
C VAL A 81 5.31 -7.11 -0.04
N ASP A 82 6.57 -6.84 0.26
CA ASP A 82 7.39 -7.66 1.15
C ASP A 82 6.77 -7.75 2.55
N VAL A 83 6.40 -6.61 3.14
CA VAL A 83 5.72 -6.56 4.44
C VAL A 83 4.35 -7.24 4.40
N VAL A 84 3.58 -7.11 3.32
CA VAL A 84 2.31 -7.84 3.18
C VAL A 84 2.55 -9.34 3.22
N ILE A 85 3.54 -9.85 2.48
CA ILE A 85 3.82 -11.30 2.41
C ILE A 85 4.25 -11.82 3.77
N ASP A 86 5.14 -11.09 4.44
CA ASP A 86 5.69 -11.44 5.75
C ASP A 86 4.60 -11.43 6.84
N GLN A 87 3.72 -10.44 6.82
CA GLN A 87 2.73 -10.23 7.88
C GLN A 87 1.33 -10.79 7.57
N LEU A 88 1.12 -11.38 6.39
CA LEU A 88 -0.12 -12.07 6.02
C LEU A 88 -0.52 -13.16 7.04
N PRO A 89 0.39 -14.00 7.56
CA PRO A 89 0.07 -15.01 8.56
C PRO A 89 -0.48 -14.40 9.86
N CYS A 90 0.05 -13.25 10.28
CA CYS A 90 -0.42 -12.49 11.45
C CYS A 90 -1.88 -12.06 11.28
N PHE A 91 -2.24 -11.59 10.07
CA PHE A 91 -3.63 -11.20 9.77
C PHE A 91 -4.59 -12.38 9.68
N LEU A 92 -4.08 -13.59 9.44
CA LEU A 92 -4.87 -14.82 9.40
C LEU A 92 -5.02 -15.49 10.78
N GLY A 93 -4.41 -14.93 11.83
CA GLY A 93 -4.48 -15.46 13.19
C GLY A 93 -3.61 -16.69 13.44
N VAL A 94 -2.51 -16.83 12.69
CA VAL A 94 -1.52 -17.87 12.95
C VAL A 94 -0.73 -17.47 14.21
N PRO A 95 -0.64 -18.31 15.25
CA PRO A 95 0.18 -18.02 16.42
C PRO A 95 1.68 -18.11 16.09
N ASN A 96 2.51 -17.22 16.67
CA ASN A 96 3.94 -17.06 16.39
C ASN A 96 4.25 -16.78 14.90
N CYS A 97 4.12 -15.52 14.50
CA CYS A 97 4.30 -15.07 13.11
C CYS A 97 5.41 -14.00 13.00
N ASP A 98 6.42 -14.18 13.85
CA ASP A 98 7.62 -13.35 14.01
C ASP A 98 8.76 -13.79 13.07
#